data_AF-A0A6M2A349-F1
#
_entry.id   AF-A0A6M2A349-F1
#
_cell.length_a   1.000
_cell.length_b   1.000
_cell.length_c   1.000
_cell.angle_alpha   90.00
_cell.angle_beta   90.00
_cell.angle_gamma   90.00
#
_symmetry.space_group_name_H-M   'P 1'
#
loop_
_entity.id
_entity.type
_entity.pdbx_description
1 polymer ?
#
loop_
_entity_poly.entity_id
_entity_poly.type
_entity_poly.pdbx_seq_one_letter_code
_entity_poly.pdbx_strand_id
1 'polypeptide(L)'
;MQEVEFENKLYRISFDAMQDSLKEKLKKEELKKYLELLEAVQKKPRSVYSEVKAFGEKHSDVAEVINLLTFAHIQNHRIAEAEKLIEDTFNKHPEYLFARINYADQCIRNKKLEMVEELFPTFDLSELCPEKEVFHTSEFRGFLIMMTYYHRARKEKEKAIHYLAKAKEIEPHHPSVRYLEKKLLKKSLLARLLRKK
;
A
#
# COMPACT_ATOMS: atom_id res chain seq x y z
N MET A 1 -12.13 1.05 14.69
CA MET A 1 -12.24 2.32 13.92
C MET A 1 -11.53 3.42 14.68
N GLN A 2 -10.77 4.26 13.99
CA GLN A 2 -9.99 5.38 14.52
C GLN A 2 -10.17 6.61 13.60
N GLU A 3 -10.20 7.80 14.17
CA GLU A 3 -10.13 9.06 13.43
C GLU A 3 -8.68 9.58 13.40
N VAL A 4 -8.25 10.05 12.24
CA VAL A 4 -6.89 10.53 12.00
C VAL A 4 -6.95 11.83 11.23
N GLU A 5 -6.39 12.89 11.81
CA GLU A 5 -6.18 14.15 11.11
C GLU A 5 -4.88 14.12 10.30
N PHE A 6 -4.95 14.52 9.03
CA PHE A 6 -3.80 14.65 8.15
C PHE A 6 -4.08 15.66 7.04
N GLU A 7 -3.12 16.56 6.75
CA GLU A 7 -3.26 17.62 5.73
C GLU A 7 -4.56 18.47 5.90
N ASN A 8 -4.91 18.79 7.15
CA ASN A 8 -6.13 19.52 7.55
C ASN A 8 -7.45 18.81 7.18
N LYS A 9 -7.43 17.50 6.99
CA LYS A 9 -8.60 16.65 6.75
C LYS A 9 -8.71 15.56 7.81
N LEU A 10 -9.94 15.18 8.12
CA LEU A 10 -10.25 14.10 9.05
C LEU A 10 -10.56 12.82 8.27
N TYR A 11 -9.79 11.76 8.52
CA TYR A 11 -9.98 10.45 7.93
C TYR A 11 -10.45 9.45 8.97
N ARG A 12 -11.39 8.57 8.60
CA ARG A 12 -11.77 7.42 9.43
C ARG A 12 -11.09 6.18 8.87
N ILE A 13 -10.39 5.44 9.72
CA ILE A 13 -9.68 4.22 9.36
C ILE A 13 -10.11 3.02 10.22
N SER A 14 -10.14 1.83 9.63
CA SER A 14 -10.44 0.59 10.35
C SER A 14 -9.77 -0.62 9.71
N PHE A 15 -9.41 -1.63 10.50
CA PHE A 15 -8.98 -2.93 9.97
C PHE A 15 -10.14 -3.75 9.39
N ASP A 16 -11.38 -3.38 9.70
CA ASP A 16 -12.56 -4.13 9.25
C ASP A 16 -13.13 -3.60 7.92
N ALA A 17 -12.77 -2.39 7.49
CA ALA A 17 -13.39 -1.72 6.32
C ALA A 17 -13.27 -2.52 5.02
N MET A 18 -12.18 -3.28 4.84
CA MET A 18 -12.01 -4.13 3.66
C MET A 18 -12.95 -5.34 3.65
N GLN A 19 -13.33 -5.84 4.83
CA GLN A 19 -14.18 -7.03 4.92
C GLN A 19 -15.58 -6.76 4.38
N ASP A 20 -16.09 -5.54 4.50
CA ASP A 20 -17.45 -5.21 4.04
C ASP A 20 -17.53 -5.22 2.51
N SER A 21 -16.57 -4.61 1.80
CA SER A 21 -16.44 -4.73 0.34
C SER A 21 -16.34 -6.18 -0.13
N LEU A 22 -15.58 -7.01 0.59
CA LEU A 22 -15.39 -8.41 0.23
C LEU A 22 -16.63 -9.28 0.47
N LYS A 23 -17.48 -8.95 1.45
CA LYS A 23 -18.74 -9.68 1.70
C LYS A 23 -19.73 -9.56 0.54
N GLU A 24 -19.66 -8.48 -0.22
CA GLU A 24 -20.50 -8.27 -1.41
C GLU A 24 -20.01 -9.08 -2.62
N LYS A 25 -18.70 -9.38 -2.67
CA LYS A 25 -18.04 -10.02 -3.82
C LYS A 25 -17.77 -11.52 -3.63
N LEU A 26 -17.63 -11.98 -2.39
CA LEU A 26 -17.25 -13.35 -2.05
C LEU A 26 -18.33 -14.04 -1.21
N LYS A 27 -18.54 -15.34 -1.43
CA LYS A 27 -19.35 -16.16 -0.52
C LYS A 27 -18.67 -16.25 0.84
N LYS A 28 -19.45 -16.56 1.88
CA LYS A 28 -18.96 -16.66 3.27
C LYS A 28 -17.72 -17.55 3.42
N GLU A 29 -17.72 -18.71 2.78
CA GLU A 29 -16.62 -19.68 2.82
C GLU A 29 -15.38 -19.15 2.08
N GLU A 30 -15.58 -18.41 0.99
CA GLU A 30 -14.51 -17.80 0.18
C GLU A 30 -13.90 -16.60 0.90
N LEU A 31 -14.72 -15.79 1.58
CA LEU A 31 -14.25 -14.71 2.46
C LEU A 31 -13.43 -15.27 3.61
N LYS A 32 -13.92 -16.33 4.28
CA LYS A 32 -13.16 -17.01 5.34
C LYS A 32 -11.82 -17.49 4.78
N LYS A 33 -11.82 -18.11 3.60
CA LYS A 33 -10.60 -18.59 2.96
C LYS A 33 -9.64 -17.46 2.62
N TYR A 34 -10.13 -16.33 2.10
CA TYR A 34 -9.34 -15.15 1.83
C TYR A 34 -8.64 -14.64 3.10
N LEU A 35 -9.35 -14.53 4.22
CA LEU A 35 -8.78 -14.08 5.49
C LEU A 35 -7.70 -15.04 6.02
N GLU A 36 -7.94 -16.35 5.93
CA GLU A 36 -6.94 -17.36 6.29
C GLU A 36 -5.67 -17.24 5.42
N LEU A 37 -5.83 -17.04 4.11
CA LEU A 37 -4.72 -16.88 3.18
C LEU A 37 -3.95 -15.57 3.40
N LEU A 38 -4.67 -14.47 3.68
CA LEU A 38 -4.09 -13.16 3.98
C LEU A 38 -3.20 -13.21 5.23
N GLU A 39 -3.62 -13.93 6.27
CA GLU A 39 -2.79 -14.15 7.45
C GLU A 39 -1.61 -15.09 7.14
N ALA A 40 -1.87 -16.19 6.44
CA ALA A 40 -0.88 -17.22 6.20
C ALA A 40 0.25 -16.77 5.28
N VAL A 41 -0.02 -15.92 4.28
CA VAL A 41 1.01 -15.38 3.37
C VAL A 41 1.99 -14.46 4.09
N GLN A 42 1.55 -13.77 5.16
CA GLN A 42 2.45 -12.93 5.96
C GLN A 42 3.41 -13.77 6.81
N LYS A 43 2.96 -14.93 7.29
CA LYS A 43 3.73 -15.80 8.19
C LYS A 43 4.61 -16.80 7.45
N LYS A 44 4.11 -17.40 6.37
CA LYS A 44 4.73 -18.55 5.68
C LYS A 44 4.57 -18.49 4.16
N PRO A 45 4.98 -17.38 3.50
CA PRO A 45 4.64 -17.06 2.10
C PRO A 45 4.99 -18.15 1.08
N ARG A 46 6.10 -18.87 1.28
CA ARG A 46 6.53 -19.96 0.38
C ARG A 46 5.59 -21.16 0.43
N SER A 47 5.14 -21.54 1.63
CA SER A 47 4.32 -22.74 1.82
C SER A 47 2.90 -22.59 1.31
N VAL A 48 2.36 -21.36 1.31
CA VAL A 48 0.97 -21.08 0.91
C VAL A 48 0.85 -20.53 -0.50
N TYR A 49 1.98 -20.32 -1.20
CA TYR A 49 2.01 -19.65 -2.49
C TYR A 49 1.08 -20.31 -3.52
N SER A 50 1.15 -21.64 -3.66
CA SER A 50 0.32 -22.37 -4.63
C SER A 50 -1.17 -22.22 -4.33
N GLU A 51 -1.55 -22.15 -3.05
CA GLU A 51 -2.95 -21.98 -2.64
C GLU A 51 -3.45 -20.56 -2.88
N VAL A 52 -2.63 -19.54 -2.55
CA VAL A 52 -2.94 -18.15 -2.88
C VAL A 52 -3.05 -17.95 -4.39
N LYS A 53 -2.16 -18.56 -5.18
CA LYS A 53 -2.20 -18.51 -6.64
C LYS A 53 -3.49 -19.11 -7.20
N ALA A 54 -3.85 -20.32 -6.77
CA ALA A 54 -5.09 -20.96 -7.21
C ALA A 54 -6.33 -20.15 -6.81
N PHE A 55 -6.34 -19.57 -5.61
CA PHE A 55 -7.43 -18.71 -5.15
C PHE A 55 -7.51 -17.42 -5.99
N GLY A 56 -6.36 -16.80 -6.29
CA GLY A 56 -6.25 -15.62 -7.15
C GLY A 56 -6.71 -15.85 -8.58
N GLU A 57 -6.37 -17.00 -9.17
CA GLU A 57 -6.82 -17.38 -10.52
C GLU A 57 -8.33 -17.61 -10.56
N LYS A 58 -8.90 -18.22 -9.51
CA LYS A 58 -10.34 -18.46 -9.40
C LYS A 58 -11.16 -17.17 -9.25
N HIS A 59 -10.62 -16.19 -8.53
CA HIS A 59 -11.29 -14.93 -8.18
C HIS A 59 -10.59 -13.73 -8.81
N SER A 60 -10.26 -13.86 -10.10
CA SER A 60 -9.43 -12.87 -10.82
C SER A 60 -10.12 -11.54 -11.14
N ASP A 61 -11.42 -11.47 -10.88
CA ASP A 61 -12.31 -10.31 -10.97
C ASP A 61 -12.39 -9.51 -9.67
N VAL A 62 -11.87 -10.04 -8.55
CA VAL A 62 -11.89 -9.38 -7.24
C VAL A 62 -10.53 -8.73 -6.97
N ALA A 63 -10.47 -7.41 -7.07
CA ALA A 63 -9.23 -6.63 -6.96
C ALA A 63 -8.44 -6.89 -5.66
N GLU A 64 -9.12 -7.06 -4.53
CA GLU A 64 -8.52 -7.39 -3.24
C GLU A 64 -7.84 -8.78 -3.24
N VAL A 65 -8.43 -9.75 -3.95
CA VAL A 65 -7.88 -11.09 -4.10
C VAL A 65 -6.65 -11.07 -5.03
N ILE A 66 -6.71 -10.29 -6.10
CA ILE A 66 -5.55 -10.07 -6.96
C ILE A 66 -4.43 -9.36 -6.19
N ASN A 67 -4.74 -8.37 -5.35
CA ASN A 67 -3.75 -7.70 -4.50
C ASN A 67 -3.07 -8.66 -3.51
N LEU A 68 -3.83 -9.61 -2.95
CA LEU A 68 -3.27 -10.70 -2.14
C LEU A 68 -2.29 -11.58 -2.96
N LEU A 69 -2.65 -11.93 -4.20
CA LEU A 69 -1.76 -12.68 -5.10
C LEU A 69 -0.50 -11.88 -5.46
N THR A 70 -0.63 -10.59 -5.77
CA THR A 70 0.50 -9.68 -5.99
C THR A 70 1.45 -9.69 -4.80
N PHE A 71 0.92 -9.56 -3.59
CA PHE A 71 1.73 -9.63 -2.37
C PHE A 71 2.43 -10.99 -2.22
N ALA A 72 1.75 -12.09 -2.52
CA ALA A 72 2.36 -13.42 -2.50
C ALA A 72 3.50 -13.58 -3.52
N HIS A 73 3.37 -13.01 -4.74
CA HIS A 73 4.45 -12.97 -5.72
C HIS A 73 5.67 -12.22 -5.18
N ILE A 74 5.46 -11.02 -4.62
CA ILE A 74 6.55 -10.20 -4.03
C ILE A 74 7.28 -10.98 -2.92
N GLN A 75 6.54 -11.59 -1.99
CA GLN A 75 7.11 -12.35 -0.87
C GLN A 75 7.85 -13.62 -1.31
N ASN A 76 7.61 -14.09 -2.53
CA ASN A 76 8.27 -15.23 -3.15
C ASN A 76 9.33 -14.82 -4.20
N HIS A 77 9.74 -13.55 -4.22
CA HIS A 77 10.74 -13.00 -5.16
C HIS A 77 10.37 -13.14 -6.64
N ARG A 78 9.08 -13.26 -6.94
CA ARG A 78 8.52 -13.32 -8.30
C ARG A 78 8.14 -11.92 -8.78
N ILE A 79 9.15 -11.07 -8.90
CA ILE A 79 8.94 -9.63 -9.10
C ILE A 79 8.32 -9.33 -10.47
N ALA A 80 8.77 -10.01 -11.53
CA ALA A 80 8.21 -9.80 -12.88
C ALA A 80 6.72 -10.16 -12.96
N GLU A 81 6.32 -11.26 -12.33
CA GLU A 81 4.91 -11.66 -12.25
C GLU A 81 4.10 -10.66 -11.42
N ALA A 82 4.64 -10.17 -10.30
CA ALA A 82 3.99 -9.14 -9.50
C ALA A 82 3.81 -7.83 -10.28
N GLU A 83 4.83 -7.36 -10.99
CA GLU A 83 4.78 -6.11 -11.76
C GLU A 83 3.76 -6.15 -12.87
N LYS A 84 3.68 -7.28 -13.60
CA LYS A 84 2.61 -7.48 -14.59
C LYS A 84 1.24 -7.44 -13.94
N LEU A 85 1.07 -8.12 -12.81
CA LEU A 85 -0.21 -8.18 -12.11
C LEU A 85 -0.62 -6.80 -11.56
N ILE A 86 0.33 -5.99 -11.10
CA ILE A 86 0.08 -4.60 -10.68
C ILE A 86 -0.48 -3.77 -11.83
N GLU A 87 0.17 -3.82 -13.00
CA GLU A 87 -0.30 -3.11 -14.20
C GLU A 87 -1.69 -3.58 -14.63
N ASP A 88 -1.90 -4.91 -14.71
CA ASP A 88 -3.19 -5.49 -15.10
C ASP A 88 -4.31 -5.13 -14.11
N THR A 89 -4.01 -5.09 -12.80
CA THR A 89 -4.99 -4.73 -11.77
C THR A 89 -5.37 -3.27 -11.85
N PHE A 90 -4.40 -2.38 -12.04
CA PHE A 90 -4.67 -0.95 -12.19
C PHE A 90 -5.51 -0.66 -13.43
N ASN A 91 -5.21 -1.30 -14.56
CA ASN A 91 -5.98 -1.13 -15.80
C ASN A 91 -7.42 -1.63 -15.67
N LYS A 92 -7.66 -2.69 -14.88
CA LYS A 92 -9.01 -3.25 -14.66
C LYS A 92 -9.81 -2.58 -13.56
N HIS A 93 -9.13 -2.11 -12.51
CA HIS A 93 -9.74 -1.55 -11.30
C HIS A 93 -9.06 -0.23 -10.92
N PRO A 94 -9.13 0.80 -11.78
CA PRO A 94 -8.46 2.07 -11.52
C PRO A 94 -9.00 2.78 -10.27
N GLU A 95 -10.24 2.53 -9.84
CA GLU A 95 -10.84 3.04 -8.60
C GLU A 95 -10.32 2.34 -7.33
N TYR A 96 -9.75 1.14 -7.45
CA TYR A 96 -9.23 0.41 -6.31
C TYR A 96 -7.92 1.05 -5.80
N LEU A 97 -7.99 1.68 -4.64
CA LEU A 97 -6.89 2.48 -4.07
C LEU A 97 -5.55 1.72 -3.98
N PHE A 98 -5.56 0.42 -3.64
CA PHE A 98 -4.31 -0.37 -3.65
C PHE A 98 -3.74 -0.58 -5.05
N ALA A 99 -4.58 -0.71 -6.08
CA ALA A 99 -4.07 -0.80 -7.45
C ALA A 99 -3.32 0.49 -7.84
N ARG A 100 -3.89 1.67 -7.52
CA ARG A 100 -3.20 2.95 -7.71
C ARG A 100 -1.90 3.04 -6.92
N ILE A 101 -1.93 2.69 -5.62
CA ILE A 101 -0.75 2.74 -4.75
C ILE A 101 0.36 1.83 -5.28
N ASN A 102 0.05 0.59 -5.63
CA ASN A 102 1.02 -0.38 -6.11
C ASN A 102 1.62 0.05 -7.46
N TYR A 103 0.80 0.55 -8.37
CA TYR A 103 1.27 1.02 -9.66
C TYR A 103 2.13 2.29 -9.53
N ALA A 104 1.74 3.22 -8.65
CA ALA A 104 2.57 4.38 -8.33
C ALA A 104 3.92 3.98 -7.70
N ASP A 105 3.96 3.02 -6.78
CA ASP A 105 5.23 2.50 -6.24
C ASP A 105 6.12 1.93 -7.35
N GLN A 106 5.56 1.16 -8.28
CA GLN A 106 6.27 0.65 -9.45
C GLN A 106 6.81 1.78 -10.34
N CYS A 107 6.01 2.83 -10.60
CA CYS A 107 6.44 4.02 -11.33
C CYS A 107 7.61 4.74 -10.62
N ILE A 108 7.54 4.89 -9.28
CA ILE A 108 8.60 5.52 -8.48
C ILE A 108 9.90 4.70 -8.57
N ARG A 109 9.83 3.37 -8.43
CA ARG A 109 11.00 2.48 -8.57
C ARG A 109 11.63 2.58 -9.96
N ASN A 110 10.80 2.77 -10.97
CA ASN A 110 11.22 2.93 -12.37
C ASN A 110 11.55 4.38 -12.77
N LYS A 111 11.59 5.32 -11.80
CA LYS A 111 11.89 6.74 -11.99
C LYS A 111 10.92 7.48 -12.94
N LYS A 112 9.71 6.96 -13.11
CA LYS A 112 8.60 7.59 -13.85
C LYS A 112 7.75 8.42 -12.89
N LEU A 113 8.29 9.52 -12.39
CA LEU A 113 7.66 10.28 -11.30
C LEU A 113 6.44 11.06 -11.77
N GLU A 114 6.44 11.49 -13.03
CA GLU A 114 5.32 12.14 -13.72
C GLU A 114 4.05 11.31 -13.67
N MET A 115 4.17 9.98 -13.80
CA MET A 115 3.03 9.08 -13.72
C MET A 115 2.34 9.12 -12.35
N VAL A 116 3.06 9.42 -11.27
CA VAL A 116 2.46 9.52 -9.93
C VAL A 116 1.48 10.69 -9.86
N GLU A 117 1.79 11.81 -10.53
CA GLU A 117 0.91 12.98 -10.58
C GLU A 117 -0.34 12.71 -11.44
N GLU A 118 -0.23 11.88 -12.48
CA GLU A 118 -1.38 11.43 -13.27
C GLU A 118 -2.29 10.47 -12.48
N LEU A 119 -1.69 9.56 -11.70
CA LEU A 119 -2.42 8.58 -10.89
C LEU A 119 -3.11 9.21 -9.67
N PHE A 120 -2.50 10.28 -9.15
CA PHE A 120 -2.92 11.03 -7.97
C PHE A 120 -2.97 12.53 -8.31
N PRO A 121 -4.00 13.00 -9.02
CA PRO A 121 -4.17 14.42 -9.37
C PRO A 121 -4.33 15.31 -8.13
N THR A 122 -4.74 14.70 -7.01
CA THR A 122 -4.76 15.26 -5.67
C THR A 122 -4.15 14.23 -4.72
N PHE A 123 -3.59 14.70 -3.60
CA PHE A 123 -3.11 13.83 -2.52
C PHE A 123 -4.11 13.74 -1.35
N ASP A 124 -5.31 14.27 -1.54
CA ASP A 124 -6.44 14.10 -0.63
C ASP A 124 -7.18 12.80 -0.97
N LEU A 125 -7.12 11.82 -0.05
CA LEU A 125 -7.80 10.54 -0.26
C LEU A 125 -9.33 10.67 -0.30
N SER A 126 -9.91 11.71 0.33
CA SER A 126 -11.35 11.97 0.28
C SER A 126 -11.79 12.51 -1.08
N GLU A 127 -10.91 13.19 -1.81
CA GLU A 127 -11.18 13.61 -3.20
C GLU A 127 -10.93 12.47 -4.19
N LEU A 128 -9.97 11.58 -3.90
CA LEU A 128 -9.65 10.42 -4.75
C LEU A 128 -10.67 9.29 -4.65
N CYS A 129 -11.27 9.10 -3.47
CA CYS A 129 -12.26 8.07 -3.18
C CYS A 129 -13.46 8.70 -2.44
N PRO A 130 -14.23 9.58 -3.09
CA PRO A 130 -15.32 10.34 -2.45
C PRO A 130 -16.44 9.44 -1.89
N GLU A 131 -16.58 8.23 -2.42
CA GLU A 131 -17.53 7.22 -1.95
C GLU A 131 -17.09 6.49 -0.68
N LYS A 132 -15.81 6.60 -0.27
CA LYS A 132 -15.28 5.90 0.91
C LYS A 132 -15.38 6.76 2.16
N GLU A 133 -16.31 6.39 3.06
CA GLU A 133 -16.38 6.99 4.39
C GLU A 133 -15.29 6.49 5.35
N VAL A 134 -14.84 5.24 5.17
CA VAL A 134 -13.85 4.59 6.04
C VAL A 134 -12.82 3.87 5.17
N PHE A 135 -11.55 4.21 5.35
CA PHE A 135 -10.44 3.54 4.68
C PHE A 135 -9.98 2.33 5.49
N HIS A 136 -9.49 1.30 4.81
CA HIS A 136 -8.79 0.25 5.53
C HIS A 136 -7.44 0.80 6.04
N THR A 137 -7.06 0.46 7.29
CA THR A 137 -5.81 0.97 7.90
C THR A 137 -4.58 0.73 7.00
N SER A 138 -4.52 -0.43 6.35
CA SER A 138 -3.41 -0.74 5.42
C SER A 138 -3.44 0.06 4.11
N GLU A 139 -4.61 0.52 3.65
CA GLU A 139 -4.69 1.43 2.48
C GLU A 139 -4.09 2.78 2.84
N PHE A 140 -4.54 3.35 3.97
CA PHE A 140 -4.06 4.65 4.44
C PHE A 140 -2.55 4.62 4.73
N ARG A 141 -2.08 3.61 5.46
CA ARG A 141 -0.63 3.40 5.66
C ARG A 141 0.10 3.20 4.33
N GLY A 142 -0.44 2.39 3.41
CA GLY A 142 0.15 2.12 2.10
C GLY A 142 0.36 3.41 1.30
N PHE A 143 -0.64 4.27 1.27
CA PHE A 143 -0.58 5.60 0.66
C PHE A 143 0.53 6.46 1.27
N LEU A 144 0.57 6.60 2.61
CA LEU A 144 1.60 7.40 3.28
C LEU A 144 3.03 6.90 3.01
N ILE A 145 3.21 5.58 2.93
CA ILE A 145 4.49 4.96 2.61
C ILE A 145 4.89 5.24 1.15
N MET A 146 3.96 5.11 0.21
CA MET A 146 4.19 5.45 -1.21
C MET A 146 4.58 6.94 -1.36
N MET A 147 3.83 7.84 -0.71
CA MET A 147 4.12 9.28 -0.72
C MET A 147 5.48 9.63 -0.11
N THR A 148 5.90 8.88 0.92
CA THR A 148 7.25 9.00 1.48
C THR A 148 8.32 8.69 0.43
N TYR A 149 8.15 7.62 -0.36
CA TYR A 149 9.08 7.28 -1.43
C TYR A 149 9.04 8.30 -2.57
N TYR A 150 7.86 8.76 -2.94
CA TYR A 150 7.64 9.77 -3.98
C TYR A 150 8.39 11.07 -3.69
N HIS A 151 8.11 11.70 -2.55
CA HIS A 151 8.77 12.95 -2.16
C HIS A 151 10.28 12.77 -1.97
N ARG A 152 10.71 11.61 -1.50
CA ARG A 152 12.15 11.29 -1.43
C ARG A 152 12.79 11.22 -2.81
N ALA A 153 12.13 10.62 -3.81
CA ALA A 153 12.63 10.57 -5.18
C ALA A 153 12.73 11.97 -5.80
N ARG A 154 11.80 12.88 -5.43
CA ARG A 154 11.84 14.31 -5.78
C ARG A 154 12.82 15.15 -4.97
N LYS A 155 13.55 14.56 -4.02
CA LYS A 155 14.45 15.25 -3.08
C LYS A 155 13.74 16.24 -2.14
N GLU A 156 12.43 16.12 -1.97
CA GLU A 156 11.61 16.90 -1.03
C GLU A 156 11.62 16.24 0.36
N LYS A 157 12.75 16.40 1.06
CA LYS A 157 13.04 15.66 2.29
C LYS A 157 12.02 15.92 3.40
N GLU A 158 11.61 17.18 3.57
CA GLU A 158 10.70 17.61 4.63
C GLU A 158 9.32 16.96 4.44
N LYS A 159 8.79 16.96 3.20
CA LYS A 159 7.56 16.25 2.86
C LYS A 159 7.69 14.75 3.09
N ALA A 160 8.78 14.12 2.62
CA ALA A 160 8.99 12.68 2.86
C ALA A 160 9.00 12.33 4.36
N ILE A 161 9.56 13.18 5.22
CA ILE A 161 9.54 13.00 6.67
C ILE A 161 8.13 13.20 7.23
N HIS A 162 7.38 14.18 6.75
CA HIS A 162 5.99 14.44 7.17
C HIS A 162 5.09 13.21 6.97
N TYR A 163 5.11 12.64 5.76
CA TYR A 163 4.34 11.43 5.44
C TYR A 163 4.78 10.21 6.26
N LEU A 164 6.10 10.00 6.44
CA LEU A 164 6.60 8.91 7.28
C LEU A 164 6.18 9.08 8.75
N ALA A 165 6.22 10.30 9.28
CA ALA A 165 5.85 10.57 10.66
C ALA A 165 4.38 10.19 10.91
N LYS A 166 3.47 10.54 9.99
CA LYS A 166 2.07 10.11 10.07
C LYS A 166 1.94 8.59 9.95
N ALA A 167 2.66 7.94 9.03
CA ALA A 167 2.64 6.47 8.92
C ALA A 167 3.09 5.78 10.22
N LYS A 168 4.06 6.38 10.92
CA LYS A 168 4.58 5.91 12.21
C LYS A 168 3.59 6.13 13.36
N GLU A 169 2.82 7.21 13.35
CA GLU A 169 1.77 7.46 14.33
C GLU A 169 0.70 6.36 14.28
N ILE A 170 0.35 5.90 13.07
CA ILE A 170 -0.71 4.91 12.86
C ILE A 170 -0.24 3.49 13.16
N GLU A 171 0.89 3.07 12.58
CA GLU A 171 1.40 1.71 12.73
C GLU A 171 2.92 1.68 12.94
N PRO A 172 3.42 2.09 14.13
CA PRO A 172 4.85 2.28 14.38
C PRO A 172 5.69 1.00 14.24
N HIS A 173 5.06 -0.16 14.41
CA HIS A 173 5.73 -1.45 14.37
C HIS A 173 5.67 -2.13 12.99
N HIS A 174 4.95 -1.56 12.03
CA HIS A 174 4.84 -2.15 10.70
C HIS A 174 6.23 -2.22 10.02
N PRO A 175 6.60 -3.34 9.36
CA PRO A 175 7.92 -3.52 8.78
C PRO A 175 8.35 -2.41 7.82
N SER A 176 7.43 -1.92 6.96
CA SER A 176 7.73 -0.84 6.01
C SER A 176 8.06 0.49 6.70
N VAL A 177 7.33 0.83 7.78
CA VAL A 177 7.55 2.04 8.58
C VAL A 177 8.95 1.99 9.23
N ARG A 178 9.25 0.88 9.93
CA ARG A 178 10.56 0.71 10.59
C ARG A 178 11.73 0.71 9.60
N TYR A 179 11.52 0.13 8.41
CA TYR A 179 12.54 0.12 7.36
C TYR A 179 12.84 1.54 6.87
N LEU A 180 11.80 2.32 6.55
CA LEU A 180 11.93 3.69 6.06
C LEU A 180 12.52 4.63 7.12
N GLU A 181 12.08 4.51 8.37
CA GLU A 181 12.64 5.26 9.49
C GLU A 181 14.15 5.08 9.60
N LYS A 182 14.63 3.82 9.57
CA LYS A 182 16.08 3.53 9.60
C LYS A 182 16.80 4.14 8.40
N LYS A 183 16.21 4.13 7.21
CA LYS A 183 16.84 4.66 5.99
C LYS A 183 16.88 6.20 5.96
N LEU A 184 15.84 6.87 6.45
CA LEU A 184 15.74 8.33 6.44
C LEU A 184 16.50 8.98 7.61
N LEU A 185 16.44 8.42 8.82
CA LEU A 185 17.14 8.96 9.99
C LEU A 185 18.67 8.81 9.87
N LYS A 186 19.18 7.70 9.32
CA LYS A 186 20.62 7.52 9.10
C LYS A 186 21.21 8.61 8.21
N LYS A 187 20.49 9.03 7.15
CA LYS A 187 20.93 10.12 6.26
C LYS A 187 20.81 11.50 6.91
N SER A 188 19.81 11.70 7.76
CA SER A 188 19.61 12.96 8.49
C SER A 188 20.76 13.27 9.46
N LEU A 189 21.18 12.27 10.24
CA LEU A 189 22.27 12.40 11.21
C LEU A 189 23.64 12.57 10.52
N LEU A 190 23.92 11.79 9.46
CA LEU A 190 25.15 11.92 8.66
C LEU A 190 25.25 13.29 7.98
N ALA A 191 24.17 13.80 7.39
CA ALA A 191 24.14 15.13 6.79
C ALA A 191 24.37 16.25 7.81
N ARG A 192 23.91 16.08 9.06
CA ARG A 192 24.12 17.04 10.15
C ARG A 192 25.56 17.03 10.68
N LEU A 193 26.24 15.88 10.66
CA LEU A 193 27.65 15.73 11.02
C LEU A 193 28.59 16.31 9.93
N LEU A 194 28.27 16.08 8.66
CA LEU A 194 29.06 16.60 7.53
C LEU A 194 28.93 18.11 7.31
N ARG A 195 27.85 18.73 7.80
CA ARG A 195 27.67 20.21 7.82
C ARG A 195 28.34 20.90 9.02
N LYS A 196 28.88 20.13 9.97
CA LYS A 196 29.56 20.63 11.18
C LYS A 196 31.09 20.51 11.10
N LYS A 197 31.64 20.25 9.92
CA LYS A 197 33.06 20.38 9.58
C LYS A 197 33.20 21.45 8.51
#